data_AF-T1AMV4-F1
#
_entry.id   AF-T1AMV4-F1
#
_cell.length_a   1.000
_cell.length_b   1.000
_cell.length_c   1.000
_cell.angle_alpha   90.00
_cell.angle_beta   90.00
_cell.angle_gamma   90.00
#
_symmetry.space_group_name_H-M   'P 1'
#
loop_
_entity.id
_entity.type
_entity.pdbx_description
1 polymer ?
#
loop_
_entity_poly.entity_id
_entity_poly.type
_entity_poly.pdbx_seq_one_letter_code
_entity_poly.pdbx_strand_id
1 'polypeptide(L)'
;MLSDTRDAAIGAAEERAWAELVTRHDALGRIFYRRRAENRGRKAGNIADFITTWGGAYDYAIVLDADSIMSGEALRELVRLMDAHPRVGIIQALPLPAGRDTLFARLLQFATRLSSPMLASGLAYWQLGESNYWGHNAIVRLRAFAAHCGLPR
;
A
#
# COMPACT_ATOMS: atom_id res chain seq x y z
N MET A 1 -6.20 6.31 -6.26
CA MET A 1 -4.90 6.32 -6.94
C MET A 1 -4.24 7.67 -6.70
N LEU A 2 -3.05 7.65 -6.12
CA LEU A 2 -2.25 8.84 -5.81
C LEU A 2 -1.04 8.86 -6.75
N SER A 3 -0.93 9.88 -7.59
CA SER A 3 0.12 10.02 -8.59
C SER A 3 1.04 11.22 -8.30
N ASP A 4 2.34 11.00 -8.50
CA ASP A 4 3.40 12.01 -8.49
C ASP A 4 3.99 12.21 -9.91
N THR A 5 3.27 11.81 -10.95
CA THR A 5 3.69 11.97 -12.34
C THR A 5 3.80 13.46 -12.71
N ARG A 6 4.96 13.87 -13.23
CA ARG A 6 5.23 15.25 -13.67
C ARG A 6 5.04 15.46 -15.16
N ASP A 7 5.18 14.39 -15.94
CA ASP A 7 4.98 14.43 -17.37
C ASP A 7 3.49 14.61 -17.69
N ALA A 8 3.16 15.65 -18.46
CA ALA A 8 1.77 15.97 -18.78
C ALA A 8 1.11 14.91 -19.67
N ALA A 9 1.86 14.29 -20.59
CA ALA A 9 1.34 13.26 -21.47
C ALA A 9 1.06 11.97 -20.69
N ILE A 10 1.95 11.58 -19.77
CA ILE A 10 1.72 10.44 -18.87
C ILE A 10 0.55 10.72 -17.93
N GLY A 11 0.47 11.92 -17.33
CA GLY A 11 -0.65 12.30 -16.46
C GLY A 11 -2.00 12.23 -17.18
N ALA A 12 -2.07 12.72 -18.43
CA ALA A 12 -3.29 12.62 -19.23
C ALA A 12 -3.63 11.16 -19.57
N ALA A 13 -2.64 10.28 -19.75
CA ALA A 13 -2.86 8.86 -19.96
C ALA A 13 -3.40 8.17 -18.69
N GLU A 14 -2.87 8.51 -17.52
CA GLU A 14 -3.36 8.02 -16.23
C GLU A 14 -4.82 8.43 -15.99
N GLU A 15 -5.17 9.69 -16.27
CA GLU A 15 -6.53 10.21 -16.13
C GLU A 15 -7.52 9.46 -17.05
N ARG A 16 -7.13 9.19 -18.30
CA ARG A 16 -7.93 8.37 -19.23
C ARG A 16 -8.10 6.94 -18.72
N ALA A 17 -7.02 6.29 -18.30
CA ALA A 17 -7.06 4.93 -17.77
C ALA A 17 -7.94 4.82 -16.51
N TRP A 18 -7.89 5.83 -15.64
CA TRP A 18 -8.79 5.91 -14.49
C TRP A 18 -10.26 6.05 -14.91
N ALA A 19 -10.58 6.92 -15.86
CA ALA A 19 -11.95 7.11 -16.34
C ALA A 19 -12.52 5.82 -16.96
N GLU A 20 -11.71 5.11 -17.74
CA GLU A 20 -12.08 3.79 -18.29
C GLU A 20 -12.32 2.75 -17.19
N LEU A 21 -11.44 2.71 -16.18
CA LEU A 21 -11.59 1.80 -15.03
C LEU A 21 -12.89 2.08 -14.27
N VAL A 22 -13.17 3.36 -13.98
CA VAL A 22 -14.39 3.78 -13.29
C VAL A 22 -15.64 3.38 -14.09
N THR A 23 -15.63 3.62 -15.41
CA THR A 23 -16.75 3.27 -16.29
C THR A 23 -16.95 1.76 -16.38
N ARG A 24 -15.88 0.99 -16.55
CA ARG A 24 -15.91 -0.48 -16.66
C ARG A 24 -16.53 -1.15 -15.44
N HIS A 25 -16.36 -0.57 -14.26
CA HIS A 25 -16.79 -1.15 -12.98
C HIS A 25 -17.93 -0.40 -12.30
N ASP A 26 -18.55 0.58 -12.99
CA ASP A 26 -19.55 1.48 -12.39
C ASP A 26 -19.10 2.03 -11.02
N ALA A 27 -17.85 2.49 -10.95
CA ALA A 27 -17.18 2.80 -9.69
C ALA A 27 -17.08 4.31 -9.39
N LEU A 28 -18.01 5.10 -9.95
CA LEU A 28 -18.02 6.54 -9.73
C LEU A 28 -18.23 6.82 -8.23
N GLY A 29 -17.41 7.70 -7.66
CA GLY A 29 -17.41 7.98 -6.23
C GLY A 29 -16.83 6.86 -5.34
N ARG A 30 -16.32 5.77 -5.93
CA ARG A 30 -15.63 4.67 -5.21
C ARG A 30 -14.15 4.60 -5.55
N ILE A 31 -13.78 4.90 -6.80
CA ILE A 31 -12.39 4.94 -7.25
C ILE A 31 -12.03 6.38 -7.63
N PHE A 32 -11.05 6.93 -6.94
CA PHE A 32 -10.58 8.30 -7.15
C PHE A 32 -9.18 8.30 -7.76
N TYR A 33 -8.92 9.23 -8.67
CA TYR A 33 -7.58 9.56 -9.15
C TYR A 33 -7.20 10.96 -8.69
N ARG A 34 -5.95 11.10 -8.27
CA ARG A 34 -5.40 12.38 -7.84
C ARG A 34 -3.94 12.48 -8.26
N ARG A 35 -3.61 13.60 -8.89
CA ARG A 35 -2.25 14.01 -9.23
C ARG A 35 -1.95 15.35 -8.58
N ARG A 36 -0.79 15.48 -7.93
CA ARG A 36 -0.38 16.73 -7.28
C ARG A 36 0.36 17.64 -8.27
N ALA A 37 0.19 18.96 -8.11
CA ALA A 37 0.98 19.94 -8.85
C ALA A 37 2.42 20.04 -8.31
N GLU A 38 2.57 19.96 -6.99
CA GLU A 38 3.86 19.98 -6.30
C GLU A 38 4.13 18.63 -5.61
N ASN A 39 5.17 17.91 -6.07
CA ASN A 39 5.52 16.58 -5.54
C ASN A 39 6.55 16.67 -4.40
N ARG A 40 6.25 17.47 -3.37
CA ARG A 40 7.06 17.54 -2.15
C ARG A 40 6.99 16.20 -1.41
N GLY A 41 8.14 15.73 -0.92
CA GLY A 41 8.26 14.47 -0.18
C GLY A 41 8.00 13.19 -0.99
N ARG A 42 7.86 13.28 -2.33
CA ARG A 42 7.56 12.14 -3.22
C ARG A 42 6.38 11.29 -2.68
N LYS A 43 6.47 9.95 -2.75
CA LYS A 43 5.49 8.99 -2.24
C LYS A 43 5.07 9.26 -0.80
N ALA A 44 6.04 9.48 0.09
CA ALA A 44 5.77 9.77 1.49
C ALA A 44 4.92 11.04 1.63
N GLY A 45 5.33 12.13 0.95
CA GLY A 45 4.56 13.37 0.95
C GLY A 45 3.17 13.23 0.35
N ASN A 46 2.97 12.38 -0.66
CA ASN A 46 1.65 12.15 -1.26
C ASN A 46 0.71 11.43 -0.27
N ILE A 47 1.22 10.41 0.41
CA ILE A 47 0.48 9.68 1.46
C ILE A 47 0.17 10.62 2.63
N ALA A 48 1.14 11.38 3.12
CA ALA A 48 0.93 12.33 4.22
C ALA A 48 -0.16 13.35 3.88
N ASP A 49 -0.07 13.96 2.71
CA ASP A 49 -1.05 14.94 2.24
C ASP A 49 -2.46 14.31 2.12
N PHE A 50 -2.56 13.08 1.61
CA PHE A 50 -3.84 12.37 1.57
C PHE A 50 -4.42 12.17 2.98
N ILE A 51 -3.60 11.70 3.91
CA ILE A 51 -4.02 11.43 5.28
C ILE A 51 -4.47 12.72 5.98
N THR A 52 -3.75 13.82 5.80
CA THR A 52 -4.10 15.10 6.45
C THR A 52 -5.34 15.77 5.85
N THR A 53 -5.62 15.53 4.57
CA THR A 53 -6.72 16.23 3.87
C THR A 53 -8.01 15.40 3.82
N TRP A 54 -7.92 14.08 3.59
CA TRP A 54 -9.08 13.20 3.45
C TRP A 54 -9.06 11.98 4.38
N GLY A 55 -7.92 11.68 5.01
CA GLY A 55 -7.77 10.47 5.84
C GLY A 55 -8.76 10.38 7.00
N GLY A 56 -9.27 11.52 7.50
CA GLY A 56 -10.28 11.54 8.56
C GLY A 56 -11.63 10.89 8.20
N ALA A 57 -11.90 10.66 6.91
CA ALA A 57 -13.10 9.98 6.44
C ALA A 57 -13.02 8.44 6.49
N TYR A 58 -11.87 7.88 6.87
CA TYR A 58 -11.62 6.45 6.82
C TYR A 58 -10.97 5.96 8.12
N ASP A 59 -11.30 4.75 8.57
CA ASP A 59 -10.66 4.14 9.73
C ASP A 59 -9.29 3.54 9.38
N TYR A 60 -9.20 2.92 8.20
CA TYR A 60 -8.04 2.19 7.71
C TYR A 60 -7.60 2.67 6.33
N ALA A 61 -6.32 2.53 6.05
CA ALA A 61 -5.79 2.60 4.69
C ALA A 61 -4.91 1.39 4.40
N ILE A 62 -5.06 0.81 3.21
CA ILE A 62 -4.12 -0.18 2.68
C ILE A 62 -3.25 0.52 1.65
N VAL A 63 -1.95 0.56 1.89
CA VAL A 63 -0.99 1.20 0.98
C VAL A 63 -0.44 0.15 0.03
N LEU A 64 -0.63 0.34 -1.27
CA LEU A 64 -0.12 -0.53 -2.33
C LEU A 64 0.76 0.30 -3.28
N ASP A 65 1.87 -0.28 -3.72
CA ASP A 65 2.63 0.29 -4.83
C ASP A 65 1.97 -0.05 -6.17
N ALA A 66 2.31 0.69 -7.22
CA ALA A 66 1.75 0.51 -8.55
C ALA A 66 2.06 -0.88 -9.16
N ASP A 67 3.09 -1.55 -8.66
CA ASP A 67 3.50 -2.92 -9.01
C ASP A 67 3.10 -3.97 -7.97
N SER A 68 2.39 -3.57 -6.90
CA SER A 68 1.91 -4.50 -5.88
C SER A 68 0.70 -5.28 -6.38
N ILE A 69 0.76 -6.60 -6.25
CA ILE A 69 -0.35 -7.51 -6.55
C ILE A 69 -0.81 -8.15 -5.24
N MET A 70 -2.08 -7.94 -4.91
CA MET A 70 -2.70 -8.52 -3.71
C MET A 70 -4.09 -9.03 -4.06
N SER A 71 -4.42 -10.25 -3.61
CA SER A 71 -5.76 -10.79 -3.81
C SER A 71 -6.78 -10.07 -2.94
N GLY A 72 -8.04 -10.04 -3.37
CA GLY A 72 -9.12 -9.51 -2.54
C GLY A 72 -9.28 -10.26 -1.21
N GLU A 73 -8.96 -11.56 -1.18
CA GLU A 73 -8.92 -12.35 0.05
C GLU A 73 -7.86 -11.84 1.03
N ALA A 74 -6.63 -11.58 0.56
CA ALA A 74 -5.57 -11.02 1.39
C ALA A 74 -5.94 -9.63 1.92
N LEU A 75 -6.58 -8.79 1.11
CA LEU A 75 -7.07 -7.47 1.56
C LEU A 75 -8.12 -7.61 2.68
N ARG A 76 -9.08 -8.54 2.54
CA ARG A 76 -10.09 -8.81 3.59
C ARG A 76 -9.45 -9.34 4.86
N GLU A 77 -8.45 -10.21 4.74
CA GLU A 77 -7.75 -10.75 5.90
C GLU A 77 -6.99 -9.67 6.68
N LEU A 78 -6.33 -8.74 5.99
CA LEU A 78 -5.70 -7.58 6.63
C LEU A 78 -6.71 -6.75 7.44
N VAL A 79 -7.90 -6.49 6.90
CA VAL A 79 -8.97 -5.78 7.60
C VAL A 79 -9.46 -6.60 8.80
N ARG A 80 -9.71 -7.89 8.62
CA ARG A 80 -10.18 -8.79 9.69
C ARG A 80 -9.20 -8.82 10.88
N LEU A 81 -7.90 -8.89 10.60
CA LEU A 81 -6.87 -8.85 11.63
C LEU A 81 -6.80 -7.48 12.32
N MET A 82 -6.94 -6.39 11.56
CA MET A 82 -6.95 -5.03 12.12
C MET A 82 -8.16 -4.79 13.05
N ASP A 83 -9.32 -5.34 12.72
CA ASP A 83 -10.53 -5.28 13.55
C ASP A 83 -10.40 -6.16 14.81
N ALA A 84 -9.85 -7.38 14.67
CA ALA A 84 -9.68 -8.30 15.78
C ALA A 84 -8.68 -7.81 16.84
N HIS A 85 -7.78 -6.89 16.49
CA HIS A 85 -6.74 -6.38 17.37
C HIS A 85 -6.75 -4.85 17.45
N PRO A 86 -7.62 -4.24 18.30
CA PRO A 86 -7.79 -2.78 18.37
C PRO A 86 -6.54 -1.98 18.74
N ARG A 87 -5.56 -2.62 19.41
CA ARG A 87 -4.29 -2.00 19.80
C ARG A 87 -3.24 -1.99 18.67
N VAL A 88 -3.48 -2.69 17.57
CA VAL A 88 -2.58 -2.69 16.42
C VAL A 88 -2.79 -1.42 15.60
N GLY A 89 -1.68 -0.72 15.34
CA GLY A 89 -1.63 0.47 14.48
C GLY A 89 -1.28 0.15 13.02
N ILE A 90 -0.52 -0.93 12.79
CA ILE A 90 -0.06 -1.35 11.46
C ILE A 90 0.05 -2.88 11.38
N ILE A 91 -0.32 -3.44 10.24
CA ILE A 91 -0.02 -4.83 9.88
C ILE A 91 0.71 -4.80 8.54
N GLN A 92 1.98 -5.23 8.54
CA GLN A 92 2.82 -5.31 7.36
C GLN A 92 2.75 -6.73 6.77
N ALA A 93 2.24 -6.88 5.55
CA ALA A 93 2.31 -8.14 4.84
C ALA A 93 3.74 -8.34 4.28
N LEU A 94 4.19 -9.59 4.23
CA LEU A 94 5.47 -9.94 3.64
C LEU A 94 5.36 -9.92 2.11
N PRO A 95 6.09 -9.03 1.40
CA PRO A 95 6.07 -9.00 -0.05
C PRO A 95 6.81 -10.22 -0.61
N LEU A 96 6.19 -10.88 -1.59
CA LEU A 96 6.83 -11.95 -2.35
C LEU A 96 7.04 -11.46 -3.79
N PRO A 97 8.25 -11.62 -4.36
CA PRO A 97 8.49 -11.34 -5.77
C PRO A 97 7.53 -12.15 -6.65
N ALA A 98 7.03 -11.53 -7.72
CA ALA A 98 6.09 -12.15 -8.66
C ALA A 98 6.23 -11.56 -10.07
N GLY A 99 5.71 -12.27 -11.08
CA GLY A 99 5.46 -11.74 -12.42
C GLY A 99 6.69 -11.50 -13.31
N ARG A 100 7.82 -12.15 -13.02
CA ARG A 100 9.06 -12.04 -13.80
C ARG A 100 9.55 -13.42 -14.25
N ASP A 101 9.96 -13.51 -15.52
CA ASP A 101 10.21 -14.82 -16.17
C ASP A 101 11.69 -15.11 -16.48
N THR A 102 12.62 -14.21 -16.17
CA THR A 102 14.05 -14.49 -16.33
C THR A 102 14.47 -15.63 -15.39
N LEU A 103 15.48 -16.42 -15.79
CA LEU A 103 16.00 -17.51 -14.96
C LEU A 103 16.34 -17.02 -13.54
N PHE A 104 17.07 -15.91 -13.44
CA PHE A 104 17.42 -15.29 -12.18
C PHE A 104 16.18 -14.91 -11.35
N ALA A 105 15.17 -14.27 -11.97
CA ALA A 105 13.97 -13.88 -11.27
C ALA A 105 13.14 -15.09 -10.80
N ARG A 106 13.09 -16.17 -11.57
CA ARG A 106 12.41 -17.41 -11.17
C ARG A 106 13.12 -18.12 -10.01
N LEU A 107 14.45 -18.14 -10.02
CA LEU A 107 15.26 -18.65 -8.90
C LEU A 107 15.02 -17.83 -7.63
N LEU A 108 15.02 -16.50 -7.74
CA LEU A 108 14.72 -15.63 -6.61
C LEU A 108 13.31 -15.86 -6.06
N GLN A 109 12.29 -15.89 -6.93
CA GLN A 109 10.91 -16.19 -6.55
C GLN A 109 10.77 -17.53 -5.83
N PHE A 110 11.45 -18.58 -6.32
CA PHE A 110 11.45 -19.90 -5.69
C PHE A 110 12.09 -19.86 -4.30
N ALA A 111 13.30 -19.31 -4.20
CA ALA A 111 14.03 -19.22 -2.94
C ALA A 111 13.26 -18.39 -1.90
N THR A 112 12.67 -17.27 -2.32
CA THR A 112 11.85 -16.44 -1.44
C THR A 112 10.60 -17.18 -0.99
N ARG A 113 9.85 -17.86 -1.86
CA ARG A 113 8.66 -18.63 -1.45
C ARG A 113 9.00 -19.74 -0.45
N LEU A 114 10.14 -20.41 -0.63
CA LEU A 114 10.57 -21.48 0.26
C LEU A 114 10.98 -20.95 1.65
N SER A 115 11.71 -19.84 1.70
CA SER A 115 12.29 -19.31 2.95
C SER A 115 11.38 -18.33 3.70
N SER A 116 10.40 -17.72 3.03
CA SER A 116 9.57 -16.64 3.58
C SER A 116 8.77 -17.02 4.84
N PRO A 117 8.10 -18.19 4.93
CA PRO A 117 7.36 -18.53 6.14
C PRO A 117 8.26 -18.65 7.39
N MET A 118 9.45 -19.22 7.22
CA MET A 118 10.45 -19.32 8.27
C MET A 118 10.94 -17.92 8.68
N LEU A 119 11.27 -17.07 7.70
CA LEU A 119 11.68 -15.69 7.94
C LEU A 119 10.59 -14.89 8.67
N ALA A 120 9.34 -14.98 8.23
CA ALA A 120 8.21 -14.29 8.83
C ALA A 120 8.00 -14.70 10.30
N SER A 121 8.07 -16.01 10.59
CA SER A 121 7.92 -16.53 11.94
C SER A 121 9.05 -16.07 12.87
N GLY A 122 10.29 -16.11 12.37
CA GLY A 122 11.45 -15.59 13.11
C GLY A 122 11.34 -14.09 13.36
N LEU A 123 10.94 -13.32 12.35
CA LEU A 123 10.76 -11.88 12.48
C LEU A 123 9.66 -11.55 13.51
N ALA A 124 8.52 -12.23 13.45
CA ALA A 124 7.43 -12.05 14.42
C ALA A 124 7.87 -12.39 15.85
N TYR A 125 8.69 -13.43 16.04
CA TYR A 125 9.24 -13.78 17.35
C TYR A 125 10.12 -12.66 17.92
N TRP A 126 11.01 -12.09 17.10
CA TRP A 126 11.94 -11.05 17.57
C TRP A 126 11.29 -9.67 17.72
N GLN A 127 10.27 -9.36 16.94
CA GLN A 127 9.62 -8.05 16.97
C GLN A 127 8.67 -7.87 18.17
N LEU A 128 8.24 -8.94 18.85
CA LEU A 128 7.49 -8.90 20.12
C LEU A 128 6.28 -7.94 20.16
N GLY A 129 5.64 -7.69 19.02
CA GLY A 129 4.49 -6.78 18.89
C GLY A 129 4.80 -5.44 18.21
N GLU A 130 6.05 -5.17 17.87
CA GLU A 130 6.44 -4.11 16.95
C GLU A 130 6.41 -4.60 15.49
N SER A 131 6.47 -3.67 14.55
CA SER A 131 6.56 -4.02 13.13
C SER A 131 7.24 -2.91 12.34
N ASN A 132 7.91 -3.30 11.27
CA ASN A 132 8.47 -2.35 10.33
C ASN A 132 7.42 -1.95 9.31
N TYR A 133 7.36 -0.65 8.99
CA TYR A 133 6.60 -0.17 7.85
C TYR A 133 7.53 -0.01 6.64
N TRP A 134 7.29 -0.78 5.58
CA TRP A 134 8.09 -0.70 4.35
C TRP A 134 7.50 0.25 3.30
N GLY A 135 6.39 0.93 3.61
CA GLY A 135 5.77 1.89 2.70
C GLY A 135 4.72 1.30 1.75
N HIS A 136 4.50 -0.02 1.74
CA HIS A 136 3.53 -0.69 0.86
C HIS A 136 3.15 -2.06 1.41
N ASN A 137 2.12 -2.68 0.83
CA ASN A 137 1.56 -3.98 1.24
C ASN A 137 1.24 -4.04 2.75
N ALA A 138 0.74 -2.93 3.28
CA ALA A 138 0.42 -2.80 4.70
C ALA A 138 -0.92 -2.11 4.89
N ILE A 139 -1.66 -2.55 5.90
CA ILE A 139 -2.84 -1.85 6.41
C ILE A 139 -2.44 -1.03 7.63
N VAL A 140 -2.88 0.23 7.67
CA VAL A 140 -2.63 1.18 8.76
C VAL A 140 -3.93 1.71 9.34
N ARG A 141 -3.96 1.89 10.66
CA ARG A 141 -5.03 2.60 11.36
C ARG A 141 -4.78 4.10 11.26
N LEU A 142 -5.64 4.80 10.52
CA LEU A 142 -5.36 6.17 10.08
C LEU A 142 -5.23 7.16 11.23
N ARG A 143 -6.08 7.05 12.27
CA ARG A 143 -6.00 7.93 13.45
C ARG A 143 -4.66 7.80 14.19
N ALA A 144 -4.23 6.57 14.45
CA ALA A 144 -2.96 6.30 15.12
C ALA A 144 -1.77 6.73 14.25
N PHE A 145 -1.82 6.39 12.95
CA PHE A 145 -0.77 6.76 12.00
C PHE A 145 -0.63 8.28 11.88
N ALA A 146 -1.74 9.02 11.77
CA ALA A 146 -1.72 10.48 11.71
C ALA A 146 -1.18 11.12 13.01
N ALA A 147 -1.50 10.56 14.17
CA ALA A 147 -1.08 11.09 15.47
C ALA A 147 0.40 10.86 15.78
N HIS A 148 0.99 9.77 15.27
CA HIS A 148 2.33 9.31 15.69
C HIS A 148 3.36 9.25 14.57
N CYS A 149 2.94 9.16 13.31
CA CYS A 149 3.81 8.90 12.17
C CYS A 149 3.86 10.08 11.21
N GLY A 150 3.82 11.31 11.73
CA GLY A 150 4.15 12.50 10.95
C GLY A 150 5.48 12.26 10.22
N LEU A 151 5.42 12.10 8.90
CA LEU A 151 6.58 11.75 8.10
C LEU A 151 7.60 12.88 8.26
N PRO A 152 8.89 12.57 8.53
CA PRO A 152 9.91 13.60 8.75
C PRO A 152 9.94 14.60 7.58
N ARG A 153 10.06 15.88 7.92
CA ARG A 153 10.07 17.01 6.98
C ARG A 153 11.33 17.05 6.13
#